data_AF-A0AA48REA3-F1
#
_entry.id   AF-A0AA48REA3-F1
#
_cell.length_a   1.000
_cell.length_b   1.000
_cell.length_c   1.000
_cell.angle_alpha   90.00
_cell.angle_beta   90.00
_cell.angle_gamma   90.00
#
_symmetry.space_group_name_H-M   'P 1'
#
loop_
_entity.id
_entity.type
_entity.pdbx_description
1 polymer ?
#
loop_
_entity_poly.entity_id
_entity_poly.type
_entity_poly.pdbx_seq_one_letter_code
_entity_poly.pdbx_strand_id
1 'polypeptide(L)'
;MKKLRFPLAAVLISIASATAAQETGSVTGGQIIGGVYDALGLRKQPTNEQDFVRESRPASMDYVPLAPKPQDRRKTAAELEASGAALERAAAENRRRAARVKIPD
;
A
#
# COMPACT_ATOMS: atom_id res chain seq x y z
N MET A 1 41.99 -48.06 20.58
CA MET A 1 40.96 -47.14 21.12
C MET A 1 39.90 -46.86 20.04
N LYS A 2 38.87 -47.71 19.91
CA LYS A 2 37.89 -47.69 18.79
C LYS A 2 36.43 -47.78 19.27
N LYS A 3 36.10 -47.23 20.43
CA LYS A 3 34.75 -47.34 21.04
C LYS A 3 34.09 -46.00 21.41
N LEU A 4 34.55 -44.88 20.86
CA LEU A 4 34.00 -43.54 21.19
C LEU A 4 33.30 -42.82 20.03
N ARG A 5 33.20 -43.41 18.83
CA ARG A 5 32.57 -42.76 17.67
C ARG A 5 31.07 -43.04 17.53
N PHE A 6 30.62 -44.22 17.93
CA PHE A 6 29.20 -44.59 17.94
C PHE A 6 28.36 -43.84 18.99
N PRO A 7 28.81 -43.60 20.24
CA PRO A 7 27.99 -42.87 21.19
C PRO A 7 27.83 -41.40 20.81
N LEU A 8 28.85 -40.78 20.21
CA LEU A 8 28.79 -39.38 19.76
C LEU A 8 27.80 -39.19 18.60
N ALA A 9 27.80 -40.11 17.63
CA ALA A 9 26.84 -40.11 16.53
C ALA A 9 25.41 -40.36 17.04
N ALA A 10 25.22 -41.29 17.98
CA ALA A 10 23.92 -41.54 18.59
C ALA A 10 23.41 -40.34 19.39
N VAL A 11 24.28 -39.64 20.12
CA VAL A 11 23.93 -38.42 20.86
C VAL A 11 23.54 -37.28 19.92
N LEU A 12 24.28 -37.08 18.82
CA LEU A 12 23.94 -36.07 17.80
C LEU A 12 22.59 -36.35 17.14
N ILE A 13 22.28 -37.62 16.83
CA ILE A 13 20.98 -38.03 16.28
C ILE A 13 19.86 -37.81 17.30
N SER A 14 20.08 -38.13 18.58
CA SER A 14 19.08 -37.93 19.63
C SER A 14 18.79 -36.45 19.90
N ILE A 15 19.81 -35.58 19.84
CA ILE A 15 19.63 -34.12 20.01
C ILE A 15 18.87 -33.52 18.82
N ALA A 16 19.14 -33.98 17.59
CA ALA A 16 18.40 -33.57 16.40
C ALA A 16 16.93 -34.07 16.39
N SER A 17 16.66 -35.21 17.03
CA SER A 17 15.31 -35.77 17.18
C SER A 17 14.48 -35.02 18.23
N ALA A 18 15.11 -34.56 19.31
CA ALA A 18 14.42 -33.89 20.42
C ALA A 18 13.88 -32.50 20.05
N THR A 19 14.53 -31.80 19.11
CA THR A 19 14.08 -30.47 18.65
C THR A 19 12.96 -30.53 17.61
N ALA A 20 12.72 -31.70 17.00
CA ALA A 20 11.64 -31.89 16.02
C ALA A 20 10.27 -32.21 16.65
N ALA A 21 10.21 -32.42 17.97
CA ALA A 21 8.98 -32.83 18.66
C ALA A 21 8.13 -31.66 19.16
N GLN A 22 8.70 -30.46 19.31
CA GLN A 22 8.04 -29.43 20.12
C GLN A 22 7.36 -28.31 19.34
N GLU A 23 7.71 -28.08 18.08
CA GLU A 23 6.99 -27.11 17.26
C GLU A 23 6.92 -27.55 15.81
N THR A 24 5.77 -27.29 15.19
CA THR A 24 5.48 -27.35 13.74
C THR A 24 5.03 -28.71 13.19
N GLY A 25 3.86 -28.68 12.55
CA GLY A 25 3.13 -29.83 12.03
C GLY A 25 3.93 -30.72 11.08
N SER A 26 3.42 -31.94 10.90
CA SER A 26 3.92 -33.02 10.06
C SER A 26 4.93 -32.57 9.00
N VAL A 27 6.22 -32.62 9.36
CA VAL A 27 7.31 -32.36 8.42
C VAL A 27 7.20 -33.39 7.30
N THR A 28 6.85 -32.94 6.11
CA THR A 28 6.72 -33.83 4.96
C THR A 28 8.10 -34.32 4.52
N GLY A 29 8.20 -35.51 3.93
CA GLY A 29 9.49 -36.01 3.42
C GLY A 29 10.16 -35.03 2.45
N GLY A 30 9.38 -34.23 1.72
CA GLY A 30 9.88 -33.16 0.87
C GLY A 30 10.58 -32.02 1.62
N GLN A 31 10.14 -31.67 2.84
CA GLN A 31 10.81 -30.65 3.66
C GLN A 31 12.15 -31.14 4.19
N ILE A 32 12.27 -32.43 4.56
CA ILE A 32 13.55 -33.01 5.02
C ILE A 32 14.56 -32.99 3.87
N ILE A 33 14.15 -33.46 2.69
CA ILE A 33 15.00 -33.45 1.49
C ILE A 33 15.38 -32.01 1.15
N GLY A 34 14.41 -31.08 1.11
CA GLY A 34 14.67 -29.66 0.86
C GLY A 34 15.69 -29.06 1.84
N GLY A 35 15.55 -29.34 3.14
CA GLY A 35 16.49 -28.88 4.16
C GLY A 35 17.91 -29.41 4.01
N VAL A 36 18.09 -30.65 3.55
CA VAL A 36 19.43 -31.21 3.25
C VAL A 36 20.05 -30.50 2.04
N TYR A 37 19.29 -30.25 0.98
CA TYR A 37 19.79 -29.53 -0.20
C TYR A 37 20.11 -28.06 0.10
N ASP A 38 19.32 -27.42 0.96
CA ASP A 38 19.57 -26.08 1.47
C ASP A 38 20.85 -26.05 2.31
N ALA A 39 21.03 -27.01 3.23
CA ALA A 39 22.23 -27.11 4.08
C ALA A 39 23.52 -27.38 3.30
N LEU A 40 23.43 -28.12 2.19
CA LEU A 40 24.56 -28.39 1.29
C LEU A 40 24.81 -27.26 0.28
N GLY A 41 23.98 -26.20 0.28
CA GLY A 41 24.09 -25.11 -0.68
C GLY A 41 23.87 -25.53 -2.14
N LEU A 42 23.24 -26.69 -2.36
CA LEU A 42 22.98 -27.25 -3.69
C LEU A 42 21.73 -26.67 -4.33
N ARG A 43 20.90 -25.94 -3.56
CA ARG A 43 19.73 -25.27 -4.08
C ARG A 43 20.14 -23.99 -4.79
N LYS A 44 19.78 -23.89 -6.06
CA LYS A 44 19.87 -22.64 -6.81
C LYS A 44 18.98 -21.60 -6.11
N GLN A 45 19.55 -20.44 -5.77
CA GLN A 45 18.75 -19.34 -5.26
C GLN A 45 17.67 -18.98 -6.29
N PRO A 46 16.43 -18.73 -5.85
CA PRO A 46 15.42 -18.19 -6.74
C PRO A 46 15.95 -16.89 -7.33
N THR A 47 15.80 -16.73 -8.63
CA THR A 47 16.07 -15.44 -9.28
C THR A 47 15.07 -14.43 -8.74
N ASN A 48 15.52 -13.19 -8.52
CA ASN A 48 14.61 -12.10 -8.15
C ASN A 48 13.44 -12.05 -9.15
N GLU A 49 12.22 -11.90 -8.64
CA GLU A 49 11.04 -11.73 -9.47
C GLU A 49 11.23 -10.48 -10.36
N GLN A 50 11.00 -10.63 -11.66
CA GLN A 50 11.06 -9.50 -12.58
C GLN A 50 9.87 -8.58 -12.29
N ASP A 51 10.17 -7.32 -11.96
CA ASP A 51 9.16 -6.28 -11.77
C ASP A 51 8.82 -5.68 -13.14
N PHE A 52 7.95 -6.38 -13.87
CA PHE A 52 7.48 -5.95 -15.18
C PHE A 52 6.84 -4.56 -15.16
N VAL A 53 6.27 -4.13 -14.03
CA VAL A 53 5.67 -2.80 -13.89
C VAL A 53 6.74 -1.73 -13.87
N ARG A 54 7.84 -1.96 -13.15
CA ARG A 54 8.96 -1.03 -13.12
C ARG A 54 9.73 -1.02 -14.43
N GLU A 55 9.90 -2.17 -15.07
CA GLU A 55 10.62 -2.30 -16.34
C GLU A 55 9.85 -1.71 -17.53
N SER A 56 8.52 -1.80 -17.53
CA SER A 56 7.67 -1.24 -18.60
C SER A 56 7.34 0.24 -18.43
N ARG A 57 7.62 0.81 -17.25
CA ARG A 57 7.33 2.23 -16.99
C ARG A 57 8.26 3.12 -17.83
N PRO A 58 7.73 3.98 -18.70
CA PRO A 58 8.56 4.94 -19.42
C PRO A 58 9.19 5.94 -18.44
N ALA A 59 10.42 6.37 -18.72
CA ALA A 59 11.18 7.29 -17.86
C ALA A 59 10.49 8.66 -17.69
N SER A 60 9.69 9.06 -18.69
CA SER A 60 8.86 10.25 -18.67
C SER A 60 7.50 9.94 -19.27
N MET A 61 6.45 10.51 -18.68
CA MET A 61 5.09 10.48 -19.22
C MET A 61 4.76 11.90 -19.70
N ASP A 62 4.44 12.05 -20.99
CA ASP A 62 3.94 13.32 -21.55
C ASP A 62 2.45 13.49 -21.18
N TYR A 63 2.18 13.47 -19.88
CA TYR A 63 0.84 13.68 -19.36
C TYR A 63 0.50 15.17 -19.39
N VAL A 64 -0.45 15.55 -20.23
CA VAL A 64 -1.08 16.87 -20.19
C VAL A 64 -2.36 16.77 -19.36
N PRO A 65 -2.43 17.38 -18.17
CA PRO A 65 -3.66 17.39 -17.39
C PRO A 65 -4.79 18.03 -18.21
N LEU A 66 -5.91 17.32 -18.35
CA LEU A 66 -7.13 17.85 -18.98
C LEU A 66 -7.82 18.92 -18.12
N ALA A 67 -7.36 19.12 -16.89
CA ALA A 67 -7.94 20.11 -16.00
C ALA A 67 -7.66 21.52 -16.52
N PRO A 68 -8.67 22.41 -16.53
CA PRO A 68 -8.44 23.82 -16.82
C PRO A 68 -7.43 24.37 -15.82
N LYS A 69 -6.43 25.11 -16.31
CA LYS A 69 -5.41 25.73 -15.45
C LYS A 69 -6.10 26.66 -14.45
N PRO A 70 -5.76 26.60 -13.15
CA PRO A 70 -6.29 27.55 -12.18
C PRO A 70 -5.87 28.96 -12.61
N GLN A 71 -6.85 29.81 -12.91
CA GLN A 71 -6.60 31.20 -13.26
C GLN A 71 -6.50 32.00 -11.96
N ASP A 72 -5.41 32.73 -11.77
CA ASP A 72 -5.20 33.61 -10.61
C ASP A 72 -6.04 34.89 -10.77
N ARG A 73 -7.37 34.75 -10.72
CA ARG A 73 -8.32 35.86 -10.77
C ARG A 73 -8.56 36.39 -9.36
N ARG A 74 -7.51 36.98 -8.76
CA ARG A 74 -7.67 37.70 -7.49
C ARG A 74 -8.50 38.94 -7.73
N LYS A 75 -9.71 38.96 -7.17
CA LYS A 75 -10.52 40.17 -7.14
C LYS A 75 -9.87 41.19 -6.22
N THR A 76 -9.88 42.44 -6.63
CA THR A 76 -9.44 43.55 -5.78
C THR A 76 -10.42 43.74 -4.61
N ALA A 77 -9.99 44.39 -3.53
CA ALA A 77 -10.85 44.65 -2.38
C ALA A 77 -12.11 45.44 -2.77
N ALA A 78 -11.96 46.43 -3.66
CA ALA A 78 -13.07 47.23 -4.17
C ALA A 78 -14.09 46.39 -4.98
N GLU A 79 -13.63 45.42 -5.76
CA GLU A 79 -14.53 44.51 -6.50
C GLU A 79 -15.29 43.57 -5.56
N LEU A 80 -14.66 43.14 -4.46
CA LEU A 80 -15.32 42.32 -3.44
C LEU A 80 -16.41 43.13 -2.73
N GLU A 81 -16.12 44.35 -2.31
CA GLU A 81 -17.10 45.26 -1.70
C GLU A 81 -18.28 45.56 -2.65
N ALA A 82 -17.99 45.88 -3.91
CA ALA A 82 -19.03 46.11 -4.91
C ALA A 82 -19.92 44.88 -5.12
N SER A 83 -19.31 43.68 -5.14
CA SER A 83 -20.06 42.43 -5.25
C SER A 83 -20.91 42.14 -4.01
N GLY A 84 -20.40 42.43 -2.80
CA GLY A 84 -21.14 42.32 -1.55
C GLY A 84 -22.36 43.24 -1.53
N ALA A 85 -22.17 44.51 -1.87
CA ALA A 85 -23.25 45.49 -1.94
C ALA A 85 -24.33 45.12 -2.97
N ALA A 86 -23.94 44.48 -4.08
CA ALA A 86 -24.90 43.97 -5.07
C ALA A 86 -25.72 42.79 -4.53
N LEU A 87 -25.08 41.86 -3.82
CA LEU A 87 -25.75 40.72 -3.20
C LEU A 87 -26.73 41.16 -2.11
N GLU A 88 -26.35 42.13 -1.28
CA GLU A 88 -27.23 42.66 -0.23
C GLU A 88 -28.48 43.33 -0.82
N ARG A 89 -28.33 44.11 -1.89
CA ARG A 89 -29.46 44.70 -2.63
C ARG A 89 -30.40 43.64 -3.18
N ALA A 90 -29.85 42.63 -3.86
CA ALA A 90 -30.63 41.52 -4.38
C ALA A 90 -31.35 40.74 -3.26
N ALA A 91 -30.68 40.50 -2.13
CA ALA A 91 -31.26 39.82 -0.98
C ALA A 91 -32.40 40.64 -0.33
N ALA A 92 -32.26 41.96 -0.26
CA ALA A 92 -33.31 42.84 0.23
C ALA A 92 -34.55 42.83 -0.70
N GLU A 93 -34.33 42.87 -2.02
CA GLU A 93 -35.41 42.76 -3.00
C GLU A 93 -36.11 41.40 -2.94
N ASN A 94 -35.36 40.31 -2.83
CA ASN A 94 -35.93 38.97 -2.70
C ASN A 94 -36.76 38.82 -1.42
N ARG A 95 -36.29 39.36 -0.29
CA ARG A 95 -37.08 39.40 0.95
C ARG A 95 -38.38 40.19 0.79
N ARG A 96 -38.33 41.34 0.11
CA ARG A 96 -39.54 42.14 -0.19
C ARG A 96 -40.52 41.38 -1.09
N ARG A 97 -40.02 40.62 -2.07
CA ARG A 97 -40.86 39.80 -2.96
C ARG A 97 -41.46 38.62 -2.21
N ALA A 98 -40.67 37.90 -1.40
CA ALA A 98 -41.13 36.79 -0.60
C ALA A 98 -42.23 37.21 0.39
N ALA A 99 -42.10 38.37 1.03
CA ALA A 99 -43.12 38.91 1.93
C ALA A 99 -44.47 39.24 1.24
N ARG A 100 -44.49 39.33 -0.10
CA ARG A 100 -45.71 39.57 -0.89
C ARG A 100 -46.36 38.28 -1.39
N VAL A 101 -45.71 37.12 -1.21
CA VAL A 101 -46.27 35.83 -1.61
C VAL A 101 -47.17 35.34 -0.49
N LYS A 102 -48.48 35.28 -0.75
CA LYS A 102 -49.46 34.68 0.17
C LYS A 102 -49.29 33.16 0.10
N ILE A 103 -48.91 32.54 1.21
CA ILE A 103 -48.88 31.08 1.34
C ILE A 103 -50.34 30.63 1.55
N PRO A 104 -50.92 29.83 0.66
CA PRO A 104 -52.22 29.21 0.90
C PRO A 104 -52.07 28.08 1.92
N ASP A 105 -53.00 28.01 2.88
CA ASP A 105 -53.13 26.92 3.86
C ASP A 105 -53.57 25.60 3.20
#